data_AF-A0A7S2E462-F1
#
_entry.id   AF-A0A7S2E462-F1
#
_cell.length_a   1.000
_cell.length_b   1.000
_cell.length_c   1.000
_cell.angle_alpha   90.00
_cell.angle_beta   90.00
_cell.angle_gamma   90.00
#
_symmetry.space_group_name_H-M   'P 1'
#
loop_
_entity.id
_entity.type
_entity.pdbx_description
1 polymer ?
#
loop_
_entity_poly.entity_id
_entity_poly.type
_entity_poly.pdbx_seq_one_letter_code
_entity_poly.pdbx_strand_id
1 'polypeptide(L)'
;MAHATESRATAGTAASQSLNTDPFNVMAEELALEDCMHGKDVRRTWSEQQMVRSLGGQHFPGTPDGMFETWDRALTCVQVVRVPLVAEMSPAAMKQTLAHTVLVKVVKSQTWLRASHYTPQEFVIFCWLPFCIPADVARHAEELMEQ
;
A
#
# COMPACT_ATOMS: atom_id res chain seq x y z
N MET A 1 -41.08 -7.24 -26.32
CA MET A 1 -40.27 -7.63 -25.15
C MET A 1 -38.82 -7.35 -25.51
N ALA A 2 -38.27 -6.25 -25.00
CA ALA A 2 -36.93 -5.78 -25.36
C ALA A 2 -35.90 -6.48 -24.45
N HIS A 3 -34.89 -7.08 -25.07
CA HIS A 3 -33.70 -7.60 -24.39
C HIS A 3 -32.91 -6.43 -23.83
N ALA A 4 -32.76 -6.38 -22.51
CA ALA A 4 -31.86 -5.47 -21.83
C ALA A 4 -30.43 -6.00 -21.97
N THR A 5 -29.62 -5.31 -22.76
CA THR A 5 -28.19 -5.54 -22.88
C THR A 5 -27.52 -5.09 -21.59
N GLU A 6 -27.00 -6.03 -20.81
CA GLU A 6 -26.14 -5.75 -19.66
C GLU A 6 -24.86 -5.06 -20.13
N SER A 7 -24.79 -3.76 -19.86
CA SER A 7 -23.57 -2.98 -20.00
C SER A 7 -22.58 -3.46 -18.95
N ARG A 8 -21.58 -4.24 -19.35
CA ARG A 8 -20.36 -4.46 -18.58
C ARG A 8 -19.74 -3.09 -18.33
N ALA A 9 -19.94 -2.57 -17.11
CA ALA A 9 -19.23 -1.41 -16.63
C ALA A 9 -17.74 -1.75 -16.66
N THR A 10 -17.03 -1.17 -17.63
CA THR A 10 -15.57 -1.03 -17.58
C THR A 10 -15.24 -0.42 -16.23
N ALA A 11 -14.47 -1.15 -15.41
CA ALA A 11 -13.91 -0.65 -14.18
C ALA A 11 -13.16 0.64 -14.52
N GLY A 12 -13.81 1.78 -14.22
CA GLY A 12 -13.20 3.07 -14.42
C GLY A 12 -12.01 3.12 -13.49
N THR A 13 -10.81 3.14 -14.07
CA THR A 13 -9.57 3.48 -13.38
C THR A 13 -9.79 4.86 -12.78
N ALA A 14 -10.21 4.89 -11.52
CA ALA A 14 -10.30 6.14 -10.77
C ALA A 14 -8.89 6.71 -10.82
N ALA A 15 -8.72 7.85 -11.50
CA ALA A 15 -7.44 8.53 -11.58
C ALA A 15 -6.81 8.56 -10.19
N SER A 16 -5.57 8.09 -10.06
CA SER A 16 -4.81 8.04 -8.82
C SER A 16 -4.83 9.43 -8.18
N GLN A 17 -5.71 9.61 -7.18
CA GLN A 17 -5.76 10.82 -6.37
C GLN A 17 -4.79 10.63 -5.20
N SER A 18 -3.53 10.38 -5.53
CA SER A 18 -2.42 10.37 -4.57
C SER A 18 -2.29 11.75 -3.93
N LEU A 19 -1.81 11.82 -2.68
CA LEU A 19 -1.32 13.08 -2.11
C LEU A 19 0.10 13.39 -2.58
N ASN A 20 0.73 12.46 -3.30
CA ASN A 20 2.04 12.61 -3.90
C ASN A 20 1.96 13.25 -5.29
N THR A 21 2.86 14.19 -5.56
CA THR A 21 2.97 14.84 -6.88
C THR A 21 4.18 14.37 -7.68
N ASP A 22 5.08 13.56 -7.08
CA ASP A 22 6.20 12.96 -7.79
C ASP A 22 5.68 11.80 -8.67
N PRO A 23 5.87 11.86 -10.00
CA PRO A 23 5.35 10.85 -10.92
C PRO A 23 5.91 9.45 -10.65
N PHE A 24 7.13 9.33 -10.12
CA PHE A 24 7.71 8.03 -9.78
C PHE A 24 7.05 7.41 -8.55
N ASN A 25 6.61 8.24 -7.59
CA ASN A 25 5.83 7.75 -6.46
C ASN A 25 4.44 7.32 -6.89
N VAL A 26 3.76 8.12 -7.69
CA VAL A 26 2.43 7.77 -8.21
C VAL A 26 2.48 6.44 -8.97
N MET A 27 3.47 6.27 -9.85
CA MET A 27 3.67 5.01 -10.57
C MET A 27 3.95 3.84 -9.63
N ALA A 28 4.70 4.06 -8.55
CA ALA A 28 4.94 3.03 -7.53
C ALA A 28 3.66 2.54 -6.87
N GLU A 29 2.82 3.48 -6.48
CA GLU A 29 1.56 3.24 -5.78
C GLU A 29 0.58 2.49 -6.69
N GLU A 30 0.52 2.89 -7.97
CA GLU A 30 -0.28 2.22 -9.00
C GLU A 30 0.17 0.77 -9.22
N LEU A 31 1.47 0.53 -9.43
CA LEU A 31 2.02 -0.81 -9.61
C LEU A 31 1.80 -1.72 -8.40
N ALA A 32 2.00 -1.18 -7.19
CA ALA A 32 1.76 -1.92 -5.95
C ALA A 32 0.29 -2.32 -5.79
N LEU A 33 -0.63 -1.43 -6.13
CA LEU A 33 -2.06 -1.72 -6.07
C LEU A 33 -2.45 -2.76 -7.13
N GLU A 34 -1.96 -2.62 -8.36
CA GLU A 34 -2.18 -3.58 -9.45
C GLU A 34 -1.69 -4.98 -9.09
N ASP A 35 -0.50 -5.11 -8.50
CA ASP A 35 0.06 -6.38 -8.05
C ASP A 35 -0.82 -7.03 -6.98
N CYS A 36 -1.25 -6.27 -5.95
CA CYS A 36 -2.16 -6.79 -4.93
C CYS A 36 -3.55 -7.18 -5.43
N MET A 37 -4.05 -6.52 -6.47
CA MET A 37 -5.35 -6.79 -7.09
C MET A 37 -5.28 -7.93 -8.12
N HIS A 38 -4.09 -8.35 -8.53
CA HIS A 38 -3.92 -9.34 -9.59
C HIS A 38 -4.66 -10.64 -9.27
N GLY A 39 -5.53 -11.07 -10.18
CA GLY A 39 -6.33 -12.29 -10.02
C GLY A 39 -7.47 -12.20 -8.99
N LYS A 40 -7.71 -11.03 -8.38
CA LYS A 40 -8.81 -10.81 -7.42
C LYS A 40 -10.00 -10.14 -8.10
N ASP A 41 -11.22 -10.53 -7.71
CA ASP A 41 -12.45 -9.89 -8.20
C ASP A 41 -12.77 -8.66 -7.34
N VAL A 42 -12.23 -7.51 -7.77
CA VAL A 42 -12.30 -6.25 -7.03
C VAL A 42 -13.67 -5.60 -7.22
N ARG A 43 -14.35 -5.32 -6.10
CA ARG A 43 -15.62 -4.62 -6.07
C ARG A 43 -15.43 -3.10 -6.06
N ARG A 44 -14.47 -2.62 -5.27
CA ARG A 44 -14.26 -1.19 -5.04
C ARG A 44 -12.81 -0.90 -4.69
N THR A 45 -12.34 0.28 -5.11
CA THR A 45 -11.06 0.86 -4.71
C THR A 45 -11.26 2.21 -4.02
N TRP A 46 -10.29 2.61 -3.21
CA TRP A 46 -10.18 3.90 -2.57
C TRP A 46 -8.76 4.44 -2.77
N SER A 47 -8.66 5.70 -3.18
CA SER A 47 -7.39 6.45 -3.16
C SER A 47 -7.07 6.98 -1.76
N GLU A 48 -5.81 7.34 -1.54
CA GLU A 48 -5.36 8.05 -0.33
C GLU A 48 -6.26 9.26 0.00
N GLN A 49 -6.56 10.13 -0.98
CA GLN A 49 -7.42 11.29 -0.77
C GLN A 49 -8.84 10.92 -0.33
N GLN A 50 -9.42 9.85 -0.88
CA GLN A 50 -10.75 9.40 -0.48
C GLN A 50 -10.76 8.87 0.96
N MET A 51 -9.69 8.19 1.36
CA MET A 51 -9.52 7.72 2.74
C MET A 51 -9.38 8.89 3.72
N VAL A 52 -8.56 9.90 3.41
CA VAL A 52 -8.46 11.11 4.26
C VAL A 52 -9.80 11.84 4.38
N ARG A 53 -10.53 11.99 3.28
CA ARG A 53 -11.87 12.62 3.31
C ARG A 53 -12.87 11.85 4.17
N SER A 54 -12.78 10.51 4.19
CA SER A 54 -13.64 9.68 5.04
C SER A 54 -13.41 9.90 6.54
N LEU A 55 -12.25 10.44 6.92
CA LEU A 55 -11.88 10.80 8.29
C LEU A 55 -12.14 12.28 8.61
N GLY A 56 -13.16 12.86 7.98
CA GLY A 56 -13.51 14.28 8.17
C GLY A 56 -12.43 15.24 7.67
N GLY A 57 -11.56 14.79 6.76
CA GLY A 57 -10.42 15.57 6.25
C GLY A 57 -9.23 15.65 7.21
N GLN A 58 -9.26 14.93 8.34
CA GLN A 58 -8.10 14.84 9.22
C GLN A 58 -7.04 13.92 8.63
N HIS A 59 -5.81 14.42 8.56
CA HIS A 59 -4.66 13.62 8.17
C HIS A 59 -4.15 12.83 9.37
N PHE A 60 -4.24 11.51 9.27
CA PHE A 60 -3.61 10.60 10.23
C PHE A 60 -2.33 10.01 9.61
N PRO A 61 -1.20 10.03 10.33
CA PRO A 61 0.02 9.38 9.88
C PRO A 61 -0.23 7.90 9.59
N GLY A 62 0.27 7.40 8.45
CA GLY A 62 0.11 6.00 8.05
C GLY A 62 -1.17 5.70 7.26
N THR A 63 -1.79 6.74 6.67
CA THR A 63 -2.81 6.52 5.64
C THR A 63 -2.19 5.71 4.49
N PRO A 64 -2.81 4.58 4.09
CA PRO A 64 -2.32 3.80 2.96
C PRO A 64 -2.37 4.62 1.66
N ASP A 65 -1.53 4.27 0.69
CA ASP A 65 -1.56 4.93 -0.62
C ASP A 65 -2.78 4.48 -1.43
N GLY A 66 -3.22 3.23 -1.21
CA GLY A 66 -4.42 2.67 -1.81
C GLY A 66 -5.11 1.65 -0.90
N MET A 67 -6.40 1.43 -1.16
CA MET A 67 -7.18 0.40 -0.50
C MET A 67 -8.18 -0.17 -1.49
N PHE A 68 -8.49 -1.46 -1.39
CA PHE A 68 -9.54 -2.07 -2.22
C PHE A 68 -10.31 -3.13 -1.44
N GLU A 69 -11.50 -3.44 -1.94
CA GLU A 69 -12.40 -4.44 -1.39
C GLU A 69 -12.83 -5.38 -2.51
N THR A 70 -12.72 -6.68 -2.26
CA THR A 70 -13.18 -7.74 -3.17
C THR A 70 -14.65 -8.09 -2.91
N TRP A 71 -15.29 -8.82 -3.82
CA TRP A 71 -16.71 -9.18 -3.69
C TRP A 71 -17.04 -10.05 -2.47
N ASP A 72 -16.07 -10.79 -1.96
CA ASP A 72 -16.14 -11.55 -0.69
C ASP A 72 -16.04 -10.66 0.56
N ARG A 73 -15.98 -9.33 0.39
CA ARG A 73 -15.84 -8.31 1.44
C ARG A 73 -14.45 -8.25 2.08
N ALA A 74 -13.43 -8.89 1.52
CA ALA A 74 -12.07 -8.71 2.01
C ALA A 74 -11.53 -7.33 1.59
N LEU A 75 -11.15 -6.53 2.58
CA LEU A 75 -10.53 -5.22 2.46
C LEU A 75 -9.02 -5.37 2.58
N THR A 76 -8.28 -4.84 1.61
CA THR A 76 -6.81 -4.81 1.59
C THR A 76 -6.33 -3.37 1.53
N CYS A 77 -5.42 -3.00 2.43
CA CYS A 77 -4.70 -1.73 2.38
C CYS A 77 -3.32 -1.94 1.77
N VAL A 78 -2.88 -1.00 0.93
CA VAL A 78 -1.59 -1.03 0.25
C VAL A 78 -0.83 0.25 0.54
N GLN A 79 0.43 0.11 0.94
CA GLN A 79 1.34 1.21 1.17
C GLN A 79 2.69 0.92 0.51
N VAL A 80 3.23 1.89 -0.19
CA VAL A 80 4.58 1.92 -0.71
C VAL A 80 5.47 2.76 0.23
N VAL A 81 6.67 2.26 0.50
CA VAL A 81 7.69 3.01 1.22
C VAL A 81 9.02 2.96 0.46
N ARG A 82 9.59 4.12 0.20
CA ARG A 82 10.99 4.21 -0.25
C ARG A 82 11.92 3.93 0.91
N VAL A 83 12.78 2.94 0.76
CA VAL A 83 13.78 2.59 1.77
C VAL A 83 15.01 3.46 1.56
N PRO A 84 15.47 4.23 2.58
CA PRO A 84 16.57 5.17 2.43
C PRO A 84 17.93 4.47 2.51
N LEU A 85 18.20 3.55 1.58
CA LEU A 85 19.49 2.89 1.45
C LEU A 85 20.43 3.68 0.52
N VAL A 86 21.71 3.70 0.85
CA VAL A 86 22.78 4.19 -0.03
C VAL A 86 23.81 3.09 -0.26
N ALA A 87 24.50 3.11 -1.39
CA ALA A 87 25.36 2.02 -1.83
C ALA A 87 26.55 1.76 -0.89
N GLU A 88 26.98 2.79 -0.16
CA GLU A 88 28.11 2.75 0.77
C GLU A 88 27.76 2.17 2.14
N MET A 89 26.49 1.84 2.40
CA MET A 89 26.08 1.22 3.66
C MET A 89 26.66 -0.20 3.78
N SER A 90 27.10 -0.55 4.99
CA SER A 90 27.43 -1.94 5.29
C SER A 90 26.15 -2.79 5.32
N PRO A 91 26.24 -4.12 5.07
CA PRO A 91 25.06 -5.00 5.16
C PRO A 91 24.34 -4.92 6.51
N ALA A 92 25.08 -4.75 7.62
CA ALA A 92 24.51 -4.58 8.94
C ALA A 92 23.71 -3.27 9.07
N ALA A 93 24.23 -2.17 8.50
CA ALA A 93 23.51 -0.90 8.47
C ALA A 93 22.25 -1.00 7.58
N MET A 94 22.35 -1.64 6.41
CA MET A 94 21.18 -1.86 5.53
C MET A 94 20.09 -2.66 6.23
N LYS A 95 20.44 -3.73 6.96
CA LYS A 95 19.51 -4.53 7.77
C LYS A 95 18.76 -3.66 8.76
N GLN A 96 19.48 -2.87 9.55
CA GLN A 96 18.90 -1.99 10.55
C GLN A 96 18.01 -0.91 9.91
N THR A 97 18.45 -0.30 8.80
CA THR A 97 17.67 0.73 8.10
C THR A 97 16.38 0.16 7.51
N LEU A 98 16.43 -1.01 6.88
CA LEU A 98 15.24 -1.66 6.32
C LEU A 98 14.27 -2.07 7.44
N ALA A 99 14.76 -2.76 8.48
CA ALA A 99 13.98 -3.14 9.65
C ALA A 99 13.29 -1.93 10.30
N HIS A 100 14.05 -0.85 10.56
CA HIS A 100 13.49 0.35 11.17
C HIS A 100 12.45 1.03 10.26
N THR A 101 12.69 1.07 8.95
CA THR A 101 11.73 1.62 7.98
C THR A 101 10.40 0.86 8.02
N VAL A 102 10.46 -0.48 8.01
CA VAL A 102 9.28 -1.35 8.11
C VAL A 102 8.56 -1.13 9.44
N LEU A 103 9.25 -1.18 10.57
CA LEU A 103 8.65 -1.01 11.90
C LEU A 103 7.97 0.35 12.06
N VAL A 104 8.61 1.43 11.61
CA VAL A 104 7.99 2.78 11.63
C VAL A 104 6.72 2.79 10.80
N LYS A 105 6.70 2.11 9.66
CA LYS A 105 5.51 2.03 8.80
C LYS A 105 4.41 1.20 9.46
N VAL A 106 4.72 0.06 10.06
CA VAL A 106 3.78 -0.76 10.84
C VAL A 106 3.13 0.07 11.96
N VAL A 107 3.91 0.79 12.77
CA VAL A 107 3.38 1.60 13.87
C VAL A 107 2.48 2.74 13.36
N LYS A 108 2.86 3.38 12.26
CA LYS A 108 2.03 4.42 11.62
C LYS A 108 0.71 3.83 11.09
N SER A 109 0.77 2.72 10.36
CA SER A 109 -0.42 2.03 9.83
C SER A 109 -1.37 1.60 10.95
N GLN A 110 -0.86 1.03 12.06
CA GLN A 110 -1.67 0.68 13.22
C GLN A 110 -2.36 1.90 13.85
N THR A 111 -1.67 3.05 13.87
CA THR A 111 -2.25 4.29 14.38
C THR A 111 -3.39 4.77 13.48
N TRP A 112 -3.21 4.72 12.17
CA TRP A 112 -4.27 5.02 11.21
C TRP A 112 -5.46 4.06 11.32
N LEU A 113 -5.23 2.75 11.47
CA LEU A 113 -6.29 1.74 11.63
C LEU A 113 -7.12 1.98 12.90
N ARG A 114 -6.46 2.30 14.02
CA ARG A 114 -7.15 2.67 15.27
C ARG A 114 -8.03 3.90 15.13
N ALA A 115 -7.59 4.90 14.36
CA ALA A 115 -8.31 6.15 14.16
C ALA A 115 -9.47 6.02 13.15
N SER A 116 -9.33 5.14 12.16
CA SER A 116 -10.24 5.06 11.01
C SER A 116 -11.34 4.02 11.13
N HIS A 117 -11.22 3.10 12.09
CA HIS A 117 -12.12 1.95 12.26
C HIS A 117 -12.17 0.98 11.07
N TYR A 118 -11.30 1.13 10.06
CA TYR A 118 -11.12 0.11 9.03
C TYR A 118 -10.48 -1.15 9.65
N THR A 119 -10.93 -2.31 9.18
CA THR A 119 -10.46 -3.62 9.64
C THR A 119 -10.05 -4.46 8.42
N PRO A 120 -8.94 -4.10 7.75
CA PRO A 120 -8.49 -4.84 6.58
C PRO A 120 -8.03 -6.24 7.00
N GLN A 121 -8.28 -7.21 6.12
CA GLN A 121 -7.75 -8.57 6.24
C GLN A 121 -6.25 -8.57 5.99
N GLU A 122 -5.79 -7.71 5.07
CA GLU A 122 -4.39 -7.57 4.71
C GLU A 122 -3.97 -6.09 4.71
N PHE A 123 -2.80 -5.81 5.28
CA PHE A 123 -2.12 -4.52 5.13
C PHE A 123 -0.75 -4.79 4.53
N VAL A 124 -0.58 -4.50 3.25
CA VAL A 124 0.63 -4.80 2.49
C VAL A 124 1.53 -3.56 2.43
N ILE A 125 2.79 -3.73 2.84
CA ILE A 125 3.82 -2.68 2.77
C ILE A 125 4.86 -3.08 1.73
N PHE A 126 4.85 -2.42 0.57
CA PHE A 126 5.88 -2.56 -0.44
C PHE A 126 7.08 -1.68 -0.11
N CYS A 127 8.22 -2.34 0.13
CA CYS A 127 9.49 -1.65 0.29
C CYS A 127 10.13 -1.43 -1.09
N TRP A 128 10.04 -0.21 -1.61
CA TRP A 128 10.80 0.20 -2.79
C TRP A 128 12.27 0.39 -2.42
N LEU A 129 13.13 -0.47 -2.97
CA LEU A 129 14.56 -0.42 -2.79
C LEU A 129 15.23 0.39 -3.92
N PRO A 130 16.22 1.26 -3.62
CA PRO A 130 16.89 2.07 -4.63
C PRO A 130 17.83 1.25 -5.53
N PHE A 131 18.20 0.04 -5.13
CA PHE A 131 19.04 -0.91 -5.87
C PHE A 131 18.84 -2.32 -5.31
N CYS A 132 19.34 -3.34 -6.02
CA CYS A 132 19.32 -4.71 -5.53
C CYS A 132 20.16 -4.84 -4.25
N ILE A 133 19.54 -5.32 -3.18
CA ILE A 133 20.23 -5.56 -1.89
C ILE A 133 20.63 -7.03 -1.75
N PRO A 134 21.63 -7.33 -0.90
CA PRO A 134 21.93 -8.71 -0.53
C PRO A 134 20.72 -9.44 0.06
N ALA A 135 20.53 -10.71 -0.28
CA ALA A 135 19.35 -11.48 0.13
C ALA A 135 19.22 -11.63 1.66
N ASP A 136 20.33 -11.63 2.39
CA ASP A 136 20.33 -11.69 3.85
C ASP A 136 19.85 -10.39 4.50
N VAL A 137 19.93 -9.26 3.79
CA VAL A 137 19.36 -7.98 4.23
C VAL A 137 17.83 -8.03 4.14
N ALA A 138 17.29 -8.52 3.02
CA ALA A 138 15.85 -8.67 2.83
C ALA A 138 15.24 -9.65 3.85
N ARG A 139 15.86 -10.84 3.99
CA ARG A 139 15.40 -11.89 4.91
C ARG A 139 15.30 -11.42 6.35
N HIS A 140 16.25 -10.59 6.80
CA HIS A 140 16.22 -10.05 8.16
C HIS A 140 14.95 -9.22 8.43
N ALA A 141 14.43 -8.50 7.43
CA ALA A 141 13.20 -7.73 7.58
C ALA A 141 11.94 -8.62 7.49
N GLU A 142 11.98 -9.68 6.68
CA GLU A 142 10.92 -10.69 6.60
C GLU A 142 10.76 -11.43 7.93
N GLU A 143 11.85 -11.87 8.54
CA GLU A 143 11.88 -12.55 9.85
C GLU A 143 11.32 -11.69 11.01
N LEU A 144 11.34 -10.35 10.86
CA LEU A 144 10.73 -9.44 11.84
C LEU A 144 9.21 -9.38 11.72
N MET A 145 8.64 -9.68 10.55
CA MET A 145 7.20 -9.66 10.29
C MET A 145 6.50 -10.97 10.64
N GLU A 146 7.27 -12.05 10.88
CA GLU A 146 6.75 -13.36 11.29
C GLU A 146 6.60 -13.53 12.82
N GLN A 147 6.97 -12.52 13.60
CA GLN A 147 6.90 -12.50 15.08
C GLN A 147 5.61 -11.86 15.58
#